data_AF-A0A371PLK8-F1
#
_entry.id   AF-A0A371PLK8-F1
#
_cell.length_a   1.000
_cell.length_b   1.000
_cell.length_c   1.000
_cell.angle_alpha   90.00
_cell.angle_beta   90.00
_cell.angle_gamma   90.00
#
_symmetry.space_group_name_H-M   'P 1'
#
loop_
_entity.id
_entity.type
_entity.pdbx_description
1 polymer ?
#
loop_
_entity_poly.entity_id
_entity_poly.type
_entity_poly.pdbx_seq_one_letter_code
_entity_poly.pdbx_strand_id
1 'polypeptide(L)'
;MIVTYWLAAAIALLVLAGAFIRAKRDARGSSREVENGSAAHSEPSAQQTSSSGRMAPLFDGQPESVSMRGQPLVLIVDDGNALRGLMAEMLQEEGYQVLQASSGSEAIAKWLSEKPDCVLLDIRLPDRSGIDVLREIRATNNLTPVALMTAFADADMMTEASRLGFHCLLDKPFDLLHVKQAVRDMAGGVQHREIG
;
A
#
# COMPACT_ATOMS: atom_id res chain seq x y z
N MET A 1 21.96 -2.26 -34.32
CA MET A 1 22.35 -0.96 -33.72
C MET A 1 21.17 -0.01 -33.44
N ILE A 2 19.93 -0.25 -33.92
CA ILE A 2 18.79 0.66 -33.72
C ILE A 2 18.08 0.43 -32.36
N VAL A 3 18.04 -0.81 -31.86
CA VAL A 3 17.34 -1.19 -30.60
C VAL A 3 17.98 -0.56 -29.36
N THR A 4 19.30 -0.37 -29.36
CA THR A 4 20.02 0.25 -28.22
C THR A 4 19.72 1.74 -28.07
N TYR A 5 19.44 2.45 -29.16
CA TYR A 5 19.08 3.87 -29.11
C TYR A 5 17.69 4.09 -28.51
N TRP A 6 16.73 3.20 -28.80
CA TRP A 6 15.39 3.29 -28.23
C TRP A 6 15.37 3.01 -26.72
N LEU A 7 16.16 2.03 -26.26
CA LEU A 7 16.28 1.73 -24.82
C LEU A 7 17.00 2.86 -24.07
N ALA A 8 18.10 3.38 -24.62
CA ALA A 8 18.82 4.50 -24.02
C ALA A 8 17.98 5.79 -23.97
N ALA A 9 17.19 6.06 -25.01
CA ALA A 9 16.28 7.21 -25.04
C ALA A 9 15.14 7.06 -24.02
N ALA A 10 14.57 5.86 -23.86
CA ALA A 10 13.53 5.60 -22.87
C ALA A 10 14.03 5.77 -21.43
N ILE A 11 15.25 5.29 -21.14
CA ILE A 11 15.89 5.46 -19.82
C ILE A 11 16.19 6.95 -19.57
N ALA A 12 16.72 7.68 -20.55
CA ALA A 12 16.99 9.11 -20.41
C ALA A 12 15.71 9.92 -20.16
N LEU A 13 14.60 9.56 -20.82
CA LEU A 13 13.30 10.20 -20.61
C LEU A 13 12.75 9.94 -19.20
N LEU A 14 12.93 8.72 -18.68
CA LEU A 14 12.54 8.36 -17.31
C LEU A 14 13.37 9.12 -16.25
N VAL A 15 14.68 9.28 -16.46
CA VAL A 15 15.56 10.02 -15.54
C VAL A 15 15.22 11.52 -15.53
N LEU A 16 14.95 12.11 -16.69
CA LEU A 16 14.57 13.52 -16.80
C LEU A 16 13.16 13.79 -16.22
N ALA A 17 12.21 12.87 -16.40
CA ALA A 17 10.89 12.96 -15.78
C ALA A 17 10.98 12.87 -14.24
N GLY A 18 11.82 11.96 -13.70
CA GLY A 18 12.05 11.83 -12.27
C GLY A 18 12.63 13.09 -11.62
N ALA A 19 13.56 13.78 -12.29
CA ALA A 19 14.14 15.03 -11.81
C ALA A 19 13.12 16.18 -11.76
N PHE A 20 12.19 16.25 -12.72
CA PHE A 20 11.15 17.27 -12.75
C PHE A 20 10.10 17.09 -11.64
N ILE A 21 9.78 15.85 -11.26
CA ILE A 21 8.83 15.54 -10.19
C ILE A 21 9.39 15.95 -8.82
N ARG A 22 10.70 15.78 -8.58
CA ARG A 22 11.37 16.21 -7.34
C ARG A 22 11.21 17.72 -7.10
N ALA A 23 11.33 18.53 -8.15
CA ALA A 23 11.27 19.99 -8.06
C ALA A 23 9.89 20.54 -7.64
N LYS A 24 8.79 19.80 -7.88
CA LYS A 24 7.44 20.24 -7.45
C LYS A 24 7.10 19.91 -6.00
N ARG A 25 7.80 18.97 -5.37
CA ARG A 25 7.56 18.56 -3.97
C ARG A 25 8.04 19.61 -2.97
N ASP A 26 9.09 20.36 -3.31
CA ASP A 26 9.65 21.40 -2.43
C ASP A 26 8.75 22.65 -2.33
N ALA A 27 7.79 22.82 -3.26
CA ALA A 27 6.92 24.00 -3.31
C ALA A 27 5.66 23.90 -2.41
N ARG A 28 5.41 22.79 -1.72
CA ARG A 28 4.17 22.59 -0.90
C ARG A 28 4.42 22.38 0.60
N GLY A 29 5.64 22.63 1.09
CA GLY A 29 6.02 22.42 2.49
C GLY A 29 6.35 23.71 3.23
N SER A 30 5.44 24.69 3.31
CA SER A 30 5.54 25.75 4.32
C SER A 30 4.19 26.46 4.51
N SER A 31 3.48 26.09 5.58
CA SER A 31 2.63 26.98 6.39
C SER A 31 1.81 26.15 7.38
N ARG A 32 2.29 26.07 8.63
CA ARG A 32 1.51 26.18 9.88
C ARG A 32 2.46 26.01 11.07
N GLU A 33 2.98 27.15 11.53
CA GLU A 33 3.38 27.33 12.93
C GLU A 33 2.12 27.72 13.72
N VAL A 34 1.87 27.00 14.81
CA VAL A 34 1.00 27.45 15.90
C VAL A 34 1.83 27.35 17.16
N GLU A 35 2.04 28.52 17.78
CA GLU A 35 2.59 28.71 19.11
C GLU A 35 1.89 27.84 20.16
N ASN A 36 2.67 27.38 21.14
CA ASN A 36 2.32 27.63 22.54
C ASN A 36 3.57 27.42 23.41
N GLY A 37 4.07 28.51 23.99
CA GLY A 37 5.00 28.48 25.10
C GLY A 37 4.26 28.39 26.43
N SER A 38 4.93 27.85 27.46
CA SER A 38 5.14 28.56 28.74
C SER A 38 5.98 27.69 29.70
N ALA A 39 7.03 28.33 30.23
CA ALA A 39 7.73 28.19 31.53
C ALA A 39 7.46 26.97 32.45
N ALA A 40 8.34 26.49 33.32
CA ALA A 40 9.75 26.68 33.70
C ALA A 40 9.90 25.83 34.98
N HIS A 41 11.06 25.20 35.23
CA HIS A 41 11.77 25.13 36.54
C HIS A 41 12.62 23.84 36.71
N SER A 42 13.94 24.08 36.80
CA SER A 42 14.86 23.57 37.83
C SER A 42 15.07 22.06 38.04
N GLU A 43 16.22 21.56 37.58
CA GLU A 43 17.00 20.47 38.23
C GLU A 43 17.74 21.02 39.50
N PRO A 44 18.52 20.26 40.32
CA PRO A 44 18.97 18.86 40.19
C PRO A 44 19.07 18.00 41.49
N SER A 45 19.34 16.70 41.28
CA SER A 45 20.18 15.77 42.08
C SER A 45 19.77 15.32 43.49
N ALA A 46 19.63 13.98 43.66
CA ALA A 46 20.10 13.26 44.85
C ALA A 46 20.21 11.74 44.59
N GLN A 47 21.32 11.16 45.05
CA GLN A 47 21.72 9.76 44.95
C GLN A 47 21.10 8.88 46.06
N GLN A 48 21.16 7.55 45.84
CA GLN A 48 21.16 6.45 46.83
C GLN A 48 19.79 6.16 47.53
N THR A 49 19.30 4.93 47.72
CA THR A 49 19.92 3.67 48.14
C THR A 49 19.03 2.45 47.78
N SER A 50 19.66 1.29 47.78
CA SER A 50 19.11 -0.08 47.76
C SER A 50 18.07 -0.40 48.85
N SER A 51 17.06 -1.22 48.55
CA SER A 51 17.03 -2.65 48.95
C SER A 51 15.61 -3.26 49.03
N SER A 52 15.52 -4.49 48.55
CA SER A 52 14.73 -5.60 49.09
C SER A 52 13.20 -5.53 49.09
N GLY A 53 12.60 -6.13 48.06
CA GLY A 53 11.22 -6.62 48.07
C GLY A 53 11.06 -7.74 47.05
N ARG A 54 11.16 -8.99 47.49
CA ARG A 54 10.85 -10.19 46.69
C ARG A 54 9.39 -10.13 46.19
N MET A 55 9.19 -10.05 44.88
CA MET A 55 8.13 -10.79 44.18
C MET A 55 8.38 -10.77 42.67
N ALA A 56 8.68 -11.93 42.10
CA ALA A 56 8.43 -12.26 40.71
C ALA A 56 7.74 -13.65 40.71
N PRO A 57 7.01 -14.06 39.67
CA PRO A 57 6.65 -13.32 38.45
C PRO A 57 5.14 -13.44 38.12
N LEU A 58 4.53 -12.40 37.54
CA LEU A 58 3.34 -12.56 36.68
C LEU A 58 3.41 -11.52 35.56
N PHE A 59 4.48 -11.60 34.77
CA PHE A 59 4.31 -11.32 33.34
C PHE A 59 3.72 -12.61 32.78
N ASP A 60 2.40 -12.73 32.86
CA ASP A 60 1.68 -13.64 31.98
C ASP A 60 1.93 -13.09 30.57
N GLY A 61 2.98 -13.62 29.95
CA GLY A 61 3.19 -13.54 28.52
C GLY A 61 2.05 -14.29 27.85
N GLN A 62 0.88 -13.68 27.83
CA GLN A 62 -0.04 -13.87 26.74
C GLN A 62 0.73 -13.34 25.52
N PRO A 63 1.28 -14.19 24.63
CA PRO A 63 1.48 -13.68 23.28
C PRO A 63 0.12 -13.09 22.92
N GLU A 64 0.08 -11.82 22.48
CA GLU A 64 -1.05 -11.37 21.67
C GLU A 64 -1.33 -12.52 20.73
N SER A 65 -2.51 -13.12 20.85
CA SER A 65 -2.86 -14.31 20.13
C SER A 65 -2.79 -13.93 18.65
N VAL A 66 -1.64 -14.20 18.03
CA VAL A 66 -1.42 -13.94 16.61
C VAL A 66 -2.49 -14.76 15.94
N SER A 67 -3.50 -14.06 15.43
CA SER A 67 -4.68 -14.65 14.85
C SER A 67 -4.23 -15.68 13.82
N MET A 68 -4.67 -16.93 13.99
CA MET A 68 -4.43 -18.07 13.10
C MET A 68 -5.14 -17.89 11.75
N ARG A 69 -4.93 -16.75 11.08
CA ARG A 69 -5.17 -16.64 9.63
C ARG A 69 -3.84 -16.95 8.97
N GLY A 70 -3.87 -17.80 7.94
CA GLY A 70 -2.70 -17.98 7.08
C GLY A 70 -2.19 -16.65 6.55
N GLN A 71 -0.99 -16.65 5.99
CA GLN A 71 -0.39 -15.46 5.36
C GLN A 71 -1.40 -14.79 4.42
N PRO A 72 -1.68 -13.47 4.58
CA PRO A 72 -2.68 -12.79 3.76
C PRO A 72 -2.36 -12.91 2.27
N LEU A 73 -3.40 -13.08 1.46
CA LEU A 73 -3.32 -13.30 0.04
C LEU A 73 -3.56 -11.99 -0.72
N VAL A 74 -2.55 -11.55 -1.47
CA VAL A 74 -2.60 -10.31 -2.27
C VAL A 74 -2.74 -10.66 -3.75
N LEU A 75 -3.71 -10.06 -4.44
CA LEU A 75 -3.82 -10.12 -5.89
C LEU A 75 -3.19 -8.88 -6.53
N ILE A 76 -2.16 -9.07 -7.34
CA ILE A 76 -1.50 -8.01 -8.11
C ILE A 76 -1.99 -8.08 -9.56
N VAL A 77 -2.59 -7.01 -10.04
CA VAL A 77 -3.13 -6.88 -11.40
C VAL A 77 -2.43 -5.74 -12.11
N ASP A 78 -1.58 -6.09 -13.08
CA ASP A 78 -0.76 -5.14 -13.86
C ASP A 78 -0.37 -5.85 -15.15
N ASP A 79 -0.37 -5.19 -16.31
CA ASP A 79 0.01 -5.83 -17.57
C ASP A 79 1.54 -5.89 -17.77
N GLY A 80 2.28 -5.03 -17.08
CA GLY A 80 3.73 -4.96 -17.05
C GLY A 80 4.37 -6.08 -16.24
N ASN A 81 4.83 -7.14 -16.94
CA ASN A 81 5.46 -8.31 -16.33
C ASN A 81 6.58 -7.96 -15.33
N ALA A 82 7.48 -7.03 -15.69
CA ALA A 82 8.61 -6.66 -14.84
C ALA A 82 8.18 -6.04 -13.51
N LEU A 83 7.25 -5.09 -13.54
CA LEU A 83 6.75 -4.43 -12.32
C LEU A 83 5.92 -5.41 -11.48
N ARG A 84 5.06 -6.21 -12.12
CA ARG A 84 4.26 -7.23 -11.46
C ARG A 84 5.14 -8.27 -10.74
N GLY A 85 6.21 -8.72 -11.40
CA GLY A 85 7.19 -9.65 -10.83
C GLY A 85 7.95 -9.04 -9.65
N LEU A 86 8.43 -7.80 -9.80
CA LEU A 86 9.11 -7.06 -8.72
C LEU A 86 8.22 -6.88 -7.48
N MET A 87 6.96 -6.48 -7.66
CA MET A 87 6.02 -6.35 -6.54
C MET A 87 5.72 -7.71 -5.91
N ALA A 88 5.62 -8.78 -6.70
CA ALA A 88 5.36 -10.12 -6.18
C ALA A 88 6.50 -10.63 -5.31
N GLU A 89 7.74 -10.57 -5.79
CA GLU A 89 8.94 -10.96 -5.03
C GLU A 89 9.01 -10.16 -3.73
N MET A 90 8.88 -8.85 -3.83
CA MET A 90 8.93 -7.94 -2.69
C MET A 90 7.83 -8.22 -1.63
N LEU A 91 6.60 -8.54 -2.04
CA LEU A 91 5.53 -8.87 -1.09
C LEU A 91 5.70 -10.28 -0.49
N GLN A 92 6.23 -11.23 -1.26
CA GLN A 92 6.55 -12.56 -0.76
C GLN A 92 7.64 -12.51 0.33
N GLU A 93 8.66 -11.66 0.16
CA GLU A 93 9.68 -11.41 1.18
C GLU A 93 9.11 -10.82 2.49
N GLU A 94 8.01 -10.06 2.40
CA GLU A 94 7.28 -9.53 3.57
C GLU A 94 6.31 -10.55 4.19
N GLY A 95 6.25 -11.77 3.66
CA GLY A 95 5.44 -12.87 4.21
C GLY A 95 4.00 -12.92 3.70
N TYR A 96 3.68 -12.27 2.58
CA TYR A 96 2.38 -12.38 1.92
C TYR A 96 2.35 -13.52 0.91
N GLN A 97 1.19 -14.14 0.75
CA GLN A 97 0.92 -14.95 -0.45
C GLN A 97 0.54 -14.02 -1.60
N VAL A 98 0.96 -14.34 -2.82
CA VAL A 98 0.74 -13.46 -3.98
C VAL A 98 0.13 -14.22 -5.15
N LEU A 99 -0.98 -13.70 -5.67
CA LEU A 99 -1.51 -14.00 -6.99
C LEU A 99 -1.16 -12.88 -7.94
N GLN A 100 -0.88 -13.23 -9.19
CA GLN A 100 -0.63 -12.27 -10.26
C GLN A 100 -1.70 -12.41 -11.33
N ALA A 101 -2.14 -11.30 -11.90
CA ALA A 101 -2.97 -11.27 -13.10
C ALA A 101 -2.44 -10.21 -14.07
N SER A 102 -2.50 -10.53 -15.36
CA SER A 102 -2.02 -9.70 -16.46
C SER A 102 -3.13 -8.98 -17.22
N SER A 103 -4.39 -9.30 -16.91
CA SER A 103 -5.58 -8.76 -17.55
C SER A 103 -6.71 -8.65 -16.53
N GLY A 104 -7.72 -7.85 -16.84
CA GLY A 104 -8.89 -7.69 -15.98
C GLY A 104 -9.70 -8.98 -15.89
N SER A 105 -9.83 -9.73 -16.98
CA SER A 105 -10.54 -11.01 -17.02
C SER A 105 -9.88 -12.05 -16.10
N GLU A 106 -8.54 -12.15 -16.16
CA GLU A 106 -7.77 -13.02 -15.27
C GLU A 106 -7.89 -12.58 -13.81
N ALA A 107 -7.92 -11.27 -13.55
CA ALA A 107 -8.07 -10.72 -12.22
C ALA A 107 -9.39 -11.14 -11.56
N ILE A 108 -10.51 -11.03 -12.28
CA ILE A 108 -11.82 -11.44 -11.74
C ILE A 108 -11.90 -12.95 -11.54
N ALA A 109 -11.38 -13.75 -12.49
CA ALA A 109 -11.36 -15.20 -12.34
C ALA A 109 -10.63 -15.62 -11.06
N LYS A 110 -9.43 -15.08 -10.83
CA LYS A 110 -8.62 -15.34 -9.63
C LYS A 110 -9.23 -14.77 -8.35
N TRP A 111 -9.84 -13.59 -8.44
CA TRP A 111 -10.51 -12.97 -7.30
C TRP A 111 -11.72 -13.79 -6.84
N LEU A 112 -12.52 -14.32 -7.76
CA LEU A 112 -13.66 -15.19 -7.47
C LEU A 112 -13.24 -16.53 -6.88
N SER A 113 -12.19 -17.16 -7.42
CA SER A 113 -11.76 -18.49 -6.98
C SER A 113 -10.99 -18.47 -5.67
N GLU A 114 -10.02 -17.56 -5.54
CA GLU A 114 -9.06 -17.56 -4.42
C GLU A 114 -9.41 -16.58 -3.30
N LYS A 115 -10.33 -15.64 -3.55
CA LYS A 115 -10.82 -14.66 -2.56
C LYS A 115 -9.66 -13.94 -1.82
N PRO A 116 -8.81 -13.19 -2.55
CA PRO A 116 -7.69 -12.48 -1.96
C PRO A 116 -8.14 -11.46 -0.90
N ASP A 117 -7.31 -11.24 0.11
CA ASP A 117 -7.54 -10.30 1.20
C ASP A 117 -7.44 -8.85 0.73
N CYS A 118 -6.61 -8.57 -0.29
CA CYS A 118 -6.55 -7.25 -0.93
C CYS A 118 -6.10 -7.34 -2.40
N VAL A 119 -6.33 -6.26 -3.14
CA VAL A 119 -5.99 -6.16 -4.57
C VAL A 119 -5.17 -4.90 -4.85
N LEU A 120 -4.04 -5.06 -5.55
CA LEU A 120 -3.33 -3.99 -6.22
C LEU A 120 -3.75 -3.99 -7.69
N LEU A 121 -4.41 -2.94 -8.17
CA LEU A 121 -5.10 -2.94 -9.46
C LEU A 121 -4.67 -1.79 -10.37
N ASP A 122 -3.96 -2.09 -11.46
CA ASP A 122 -3.75 -1.11 -12.52
C ASP A 122 -5.07 -0.70 -13.18
N ILE A 123 -5.25 0.60 -13.40
CA ILE A 123 -6.37 1.14 -14.16
C ILE A 123 -6.26 0.76 -15.64
N ARG A 124 -5.06 0.67 -16.22
CA ARG A 124 -4.89 0.30 -17.62
C ARG A 124 -4.53 -1.17 -17.75
N LEU A 125 -5.47 -1.96 -18.25
CA LEU A 125 -5.27 -3.37 -18.57
C LEU A 125 -5.56 -3.59 -20.07
N PRO A 126 -5.00 -4.64 -20.69
CA PRO A 126 -5.10 -4.86 -22.13
C PRO A 126 -6.51 -5.13 -22.64
N ASP A 127 -7.40 -5.66 -21.80
CA ASP A 127 -8.74 -6.11 -22.18
C ASP A 127 -9.86 -5.17 -21.69
N ARG A 128 -9.68 -4.47 -20.56
CA ARG A 128 -10.66 -3.56 -19.98
C ARG A 128 -10.04 -2.58 -18.99
N SER A 129 -10.82 -1.62 -18.48
CA SER A 129 -10.34 -0.73 -17.42
C SER A 129 -10.31 -1.45 -16.07
N GLY A 130 -9.32 -1.14 -15.23
CA GLY A 130 -9.31 -1.54 -13.82
C GLY A 130 -10.51 -0.98 -13.05
N ILE A 131 -11.11 0.14 -13.48
CA ILE A 131 -12.35 0.64 -12.89
C ILE A 131 -13.52 -0.32 -13.17
N ASP A 132 -13.55 -0.96 -14.34
CA ASP A 132 -14.57 -1.97 -14.65
C ASP A 132 -14.40 -3.21 -13.77
N VAL A 133 -13.15 -3.63 -13.51
CA VAL A 133 -12.82 -4.70 -12.56
C VAL A 133 -13.30 -4.34 -11.15
N LEU A 134 -13.01 -3.11 -10.68
CA LEU A 134 -13.49 -2.63 -9.38
C LEU A 134 -15.02 -2.63 -9.31
N ARG A 135 -15.70 -2.19 -10.37
CA ARG A 135 -17.17 -2.19 -10.45
C ARG A 135 -17.73 -3.60 -10.31
N GLU A 136 -17.12 -4.57 -10.99
CA GLU A 136 -17.54 -5.97 -10.94
C GLU A 136 -17.34 -6.59 -9.53
N ILE A 137 -16.21 -6.30 -8.87
CA ILE A 137 -15.97 -6.69 -7.48
C ILE A 137 -17.05 -6.13 -6.55
N ARG A 138 -17.41 -4.85 -6.71
CA ARG A 138 -18.41 -4.18 -5.86
C ARG A 138 -19.84 -4.65 -6.15
N ALA A 139 -20.12 -5.07 -7.38
CA ALA A 139 -21.42 -5.62 -7.75
C ALA A 139 -21.79 -6.90 -6.97
N THR A 140 -20.80 -7.62 -6.42
CA THR A 140 -21.06 -8.78 -5.54
C THR A 140 -21.25 -8.39 -4.08
N ASN A 141 -21.38 -7.10 -3.76
CA ASN A 141 -21.44 -6.56 -2.39
C ASN A 141 -20.20 -6.90 -1.54
N ASN A 142 -19.05 -7.14 -2.18
CA ASN A 142 -17.79 -7.44 -1.50
C ASN A 142 -16.96 -6.15 -1.30
N LEU A 143 -16.40 -6.02 -0.11
CA LEU A 143 -15.60 -4.88 0.34
C LEU A 143 -14.10 -5.19 0.39
N THR A 144 -13.60 -6.19 -0.37
CA THR A 144 -12.17 -6.43 -0.53
C THR A 144 -11.46 -5.08 -0.77
N PRO A 145 -10.48 -4.70 0.07
CA PRO A 145 -9.67 -3.52 -0.13
C PRO A 145 -8.96 -3.56 -1.48
N VAL A 146 -9.09 -2.47 -2.24
CA VAL A 146 -8.45 -2.31 -3.54
C VAL A 146 -7.61 -1.04 -3.52
N ALA A 147 -6.33 -1.14 -3.81
CA ALA A 147 -5.49 0.01 -4.14
C ALA A 147 -5.43 0.13 -5.67
N LEU A 148 -5.82 1.29 -6.19
CA LEU A 148 -5.71 1.58 -7.61
C LEU A 148 -4.30 2.06 -7.93
N MET A 149 -3.72 1.53 -8.98
CA MET A 149 -2.43 1.95 -9.52
C MET A 149 -2.67 2.65 -10.86
N THR A 150 -2.03 3.79 -11.10
CA THR A 150 -2.23 4.50 -12.37
C THR A 150 -1.02 5.33 -12.73
N ALA A 151 -0.74 5.46 -14.03
CA ALA A 151 0.19 6.47 -14.53
C ALA A 151 -0.54 7.75 -15.00
N PHE A 152 -1.86 7.69 -15.14
CA PHE A 152 -2.70 8.78 -15.64
C PHE A 152 -4.10 8.65 -15.05
N ALA A 153 -4.45 9.58 -14.18
CA ALA A 153 -5.81 9.72 -13.66
C ALA A 153 -6.50 10.87 -14.37
N ASP A 154 -7.56 10.58 -15.13
CA ASP A 154 -8.50 11.63 -15.53
C ASP A 154 -9.56 11.85 -14.44
N ALA A 155 -10.17 13.04 -14.47
CA ALA A 155 -11.09 13.48 -13.43
C ALA A 155 -12.37 12.63 -13.38
N ASP A 156 -12.86 12.16 -14.52
CA ASP A 156 -14.11 11.41 -14.63
C ASP A 156 -13.91 9.98 -14.12
N MET A 157 -12.81 9.34 -14.51
CA MET A 157 -12.35 8.05 -14.00
C MET A 157 -12.19 8.07 -12.48
N MET A 158 -11.53 9.09 -11.93
CA MET A 158 -11.37 9.18 -10.48
C MET A 158 -12.69 9.45 -9.75
N THR A 159 -13.58 10.25 -10.34
CA THR A 159 -14.91 10.48 -9.78
C THR A 159 -15.69 9.17 -9.69
N GLU A 160 -15.68 8.37 -10.74
CA GLU A 160 -16.31 7.04 -10.75
C GLU A 160 -15.66 6.09 -9.74
N ALA A 161 -14.32 5.99 -9.74
CA ALA A 161 -13.59 5.15 -8.80
C ALA A 161 -13.93 5.49 -7.34
N SER A 162 -13.98 6.79 -7.00
CA SER A 162 -14.37 7.26 -5.67
C SER A 162 -15.79 6.85 -5.29
N ARG A 163 -16.74 6.81 -6.23
CA ARG A 163 -18.11 6.33 -5.98
C ARG A 163 -18.17 4.84 -5.71
N LEU A 164 -17.34 4.05 -6.39
CA LEU A 164 -17.25 2.59 -6.20
C LEU A 164 -16.56 2.21 -4.88
N GLY A 165 -15.71 3.09 -4.36
CA GLY A 165 -14.98 2.88 -3.11
C GLY A 165 -13.74 2.00 -3.29
N PHE A 166 -12.58 2.63 -3.18
CA PHE A 166 -11.26 2.00 -3.14
C PHE A 166 -10.50 2.50 -1.89
N HIS A 167 -9.43 1.79 -1.50
CA HIS A 167 -8.69 2.08 -0.27
C HIS A 167 -7.72 3.25 -0.46
N CYS A 168 -6.86 3.19 -1.48
CA CYS A 168 -5.93 4.26 -1.80
C CYS A 168 -5.54 4.26 -3.29
N LEU A 169 -4.92 5.36 -3.73
CA LEU A 169 -4.38 5.52 -5.07
C LEU A 169 -2.85 5.54 -5.01
N LEU A 170 -2.22 4.74 -5.86
CA LEU A 170 -0.78 4.66 -6.06
C LEU A 170 -0.44 5.25 -7.44
N ASP A 171 0.09 6.48 -7.45
CA ASP A 171 0.48 7.19 -8.66
C ASP A 171 1.83 6.68 -9.18
N LYS A 172 1.89 6.23 -10.42
CA LYS A 172 3.09 5.73 -11.09
C LYS A 172 3.88 6.92 -11.66
N PRO A 173 5.20 6.99 -11.44
CA PRO A 173 6.02 6.01 -10.75
C PRO A 173 5.89 6.09 -9.22
N PHE A 174 5.75 4.93 -8.56
CA PHE A 174 5.73 4.80 -7.11
C PHE A 174 6.96 4.07 -6.59
N ASP A 175 7.32 4.36 -5.34
CA ASP A 175 8.30 3.58 -4.58
C ASP A 175 7.64 2.29 -4.06
N LEU A 176 8.39 1.20 -4.06
CA LEU A 176 8.03 -0.07 -3.44
C LEU A 176 7.63 0.08 -1.97
N LEU A 177 8.22 1.04 -1.25
CA LEU A 177 7.82 1.35 0.12
C LEU A 177 6.33 1.75 0.23
N HIS A 178 5.82 2.55 -0.72
CA HIS A 178 4.41 2.94 -0.73
C HIS A 178 3.49 1.74 -1.02
N VAL A 179 3.94 0.83 -1.88
CA VAL A 179 3.21 -0.43 -2.15
C VAL A 179 3.13 -1.29 -0.88
N LYS A 180 4.27 -1.49 -0.20
CA LYS A 180 4.31 -2.25 1.07
C LYS A 180 3.40 -1.65 2.11
N GLN A 181 3.43 -0.32 2.28
CA GLN A 181 2.58 0.36 3.25
C GLN A 181 1.09 0.20 2.92
N ALA A 182 0.71 0.41 1.65
CA ALA A 182 -0.67 0.22 1.21
C ALA A 182 -1.17 -1.21 1.44
N VAL A 183 -0.35 -2.22 1.13
CA VAL A 183 -0.71 -3.63 1.37
C VAL A 183 -0.84 -3.92 2.87
N ARG A 184 0.09 -3.41 3.69
CA ARG A 184 0.04 -3.56 5.15
C ARG A 184 -1.25 -2.97 5.74
N ASP A 185 -1.64 -1.78 5.30
CA ASP A 185 -2.85 -1.10 5.78
C ASP A 185 -4.12 -1.85 5.35
N MET A 186 -4.14 -2.35 4.11
CA MET A 186 -5.26 -3.13 3.57
C MET A 186 -5.40 -4.52 4.21
N ALA A 187 -4.29 -5.27 4.34
CA ALA A 187 -4.28 -6.62 4.87
C ALA A 187 -4.40 -6.64 6.41
N GLY A 188 -3.85 -5.63 7.10
CA GLY A 188 -3.96 -5.47 8.55
C GLY A 188 -5.31 -4.92 9.02
N GLY A 189 -6.01 -4.13 8.18
CA GLY A 189 -7.30 -3.52 8.50
C GLY A 189 -8.49 -4.48 8.60
N VAL A 190 -8.32 -5.77 8.27
CA VAL A 190 -9.39 -6.79 8.37
C VAL A 190 -9.60 -7.29 9.82
N GLN A 191 -8.88 -6.74 10.81
CA GLN A 191 -8.95 -7.15 12.22
C GLN A 191 -9.80 -6.28 13.16
N HIS A 192 -10.57 -5.29 12.69
CA HIS A 192 -11.37 -4.46 13.61
C HIS A 192 -12.79 -4.10 13.12
N ARG A 193 -13.55 -5.10 12.64
CA ARG A 193 -15.02 -4.97 12.57
C ARG A 193 -15.66 -5.87 13.62
N GLU A 194 -15.55 -5.45 14.87
CA GLU A 194 -16.56 -5.80 15.86
C GLU A 194 -17.88 -5.16 15.44
N ILE A 195 -18.89 -6.01 15.44
CA ILE A 195 -20.28 -5.73 15.12
C ILE A 195 -20.82 -4.94 16.32
N GLY A 196 -21.26 -3.70 16.09
CA GLY A 196 -22.11 -2.97 17.01
C GLY A 196 -23.57 -3.40 16.86
#